data_AF-X1FMQ1-F1
#
_entry.id   AF-X1FMQ1-F1
#
_cell.length_a   1.000
_cell.length_b   1.000
_cell.length_c   1.000
_cell.angle_alpha   90.00
_cell.angle_beta   90.00
_cell.angle_gamma   90.00
#
_symmetry.space_group_name_H-M   'P 1'
#
loop_
_entity.id
_entity.type
_entity.pdbx_description
1 polymer ?
#
loop_
_entity_poly.entity_id
_entity_poly.type
_entity_poly.pdbx_seq_one_letter_code
_entity_poly.pdbx_strand_id
1 'polypeptide(L)'
;KRQEKFCIEYVFNGNNGTQAWITTQPKCKTTSAATEAWRLLRIPEIQHRISELRVEHHQLLLTGHKELLQEAAGLAMFDPVNMFDEDG
;
A
#
# COMPACT_ATOMS: atom_id res chain seq x y z
N LYS A 1 16.40 0.37 -6.52
CA LYS A 1 17.26 -0.82 -6.24
C LYS A 1 16.36 -2.05 -6.00
N ARG A 2 16.81 -3.29 -6.23
CA ARG A 2 15.95 -4.50 -6.09
C ARG A 2 15.37 -4.68 -4.67
N GLN A 3 16.18 -4.37 -3.66
CA GLN A 3 15.79 -4.40 -2.25
C GLN A 3 14.65 -3.42 -1.92
N GLU A 4 14.69 -2.21 -2.48
CA GLU A 4 13.63 -1.22 -2.29
C GLU A 4 12.29 -1.74 -2.82
N LYS A 5 12.28 -2.31 -4.04
CA LYS A 5 11.08 -2.91 -4.61
C LYS A 5 10.54 -4.07 -3.75
N PHE A 6 11.43 -4.86 -3.15
CA PHE A 6 11.04 -5.91 -2.22
C PHE A 6 10.37 -5.34 -0.96
N CYS A 7 10.94 -4.28 -0.37
CA CYS A 7 10.37 -3.66 0.82
C CYS A 7 8.98 -3.08 0.54
N ILE A 8 8.81 -2.39 -0.59
CA ILE A 8 7.52 -1.86 -1.04
C ILE A 8 6.53 -3.00 -1.20
N GLU A 9 6.84 -4.04 -1.98
CA GLU A 9 5.90 -5.14 -2.19
C GLU A 9 5.57 -5.91 -0.93
N TYR A 10 6.54 -6.05 -0.02
CA TYR A 10 6.31 -6.67 1.27
C TYR A 10 5.30 -5.87 2.11
N VAL A 11 5.47 -4.55 2.22
CA VAL A 11 4.61 -3.71 3.07
C VAL A 11 3.21 -3.54 2.47
N PHE A 12 3.12 -3.27 1.16
CA PHE A 12 1.86 -2.90 0.51
C PHE A 12 1.01 -4.12 0.11
N ASN A 13 1.59 -5.33 0.01
CA ASN A 13 0.86 -6.56 -0.36
C ASN A 13 0.84 -7.61 0.75
N GLY A 14 0.60 -7.19 1.99
CA GLY A 14 0.22 -8.11 3.06
C GLY A 14 1.37 -8.86 3.76
N ASN A 15 2.58 -8.32 3.74
CA ASN A 15 3.75 -8.85 4.47
C ASN A 15 4.14 -10.28 4.07
N ASN A 16 3.92 -10.65 2.80
CA ASN A 16 4.35 -11.94 2.26
C ASN A 16 5.71 -11.82 1.57
N GLY A 17 6.77 -12.25 2.27
CA GLY A 17 8.14 -12.18 1.76
C GLY A 17 8.36 -13.01 0.48
N THR A 18 7.78 -14.21 0.41
CA THR A 18 7.90 -15.08 -0.77
C THR A 18 7.27 -14.42 -2.00
N GLN A 19 6.06 -13.87 -1.84
CA GLN A 19 5.38 -13.19 -2.93
C GLN A 19 6.12 -11.92 -3.35
N ALA A 20 6.55 -11.10 -2.40
CA ALA A 20 7.34 -9.89 -2.68
C ALA A 20 8.63 -10.23 -3.46
N TRP A 21 9.31 -11.31 -3.09
CA TRP A 21 10.50 -11.75 -3.82
C TRP A 21 10.18 -12.21 -5.24
N ILE A 22 9.15 -13.03 -5.43
CA ILE A 22 8.71 -13.49 -6.77
C ILE A 22 8.35 -12.29 -7.66
N THR A 23 7.62 -11.30 -7.14
CA THR A 23 7.28 -10.09 -7.90
C THR A 23 8.53 -9.31 -8.32
N THR A 24 9.53 -9.21 -7.45
CA THR A 24 10.79 -8.52 -7.78
C THR A 24 11.71 -9.35 -8.68
N GLN A 25 11.54 -10.68 -8.73
CA GLN A 25 12.34 -11.64 -9.48
C GLN A 25 11.46 -12.71 -10.15
N PRO A 26 10.85 -12.41 -11.31
CA PRO A 26 9.87 -13.28 -11.95
C PRO A 26 10.42 -14.62 -12.48
N LYS A 27 11.73 -14.84 -12.43
CA LYS A 27 12.39 -16.10 -12.84
C LYS A 27 12.89 -16.95 -11.66
N CYS A 28 12.54 -16.58 -10.43
CA CYS A 28 12.93 -17.30 -9.22
C CYS A 28 12.04 -18.54 -9.00
N LYS A 29 12.61 -19.67 -8.59
CA LYS A 29 11.81 -20.82 -8.11
C LYS A 29 11.18 -20.47 -6.76
N THR A 30 9.97 -20.96 -6.50
CA THR A 30 9.23 -20.66 -5.25
C THR A 30 9.98 -21.11 -4.00
N THR A 31 10.65 -22.26 -4.06
CA THR A 31 11.45 -22.79 -2.94
C THR A 31 12.65 -21.90 -2.61
N SER A 32 13.33 -21.35 -3.62
CA SER A 32 14.40 -20.37 -3.40
C SER A 32 13.88 -19.00 -2.98
N ALA A 33 12.66 -18.63 -3.40
CA ALA A 33 12.07 -17.34 -3.07
C ALA A 33 11.85 -17.18 -1.56
N ALA A 34 11.33 -18.22 -0.92
CA ALA A 34 11.10 -18.20 0.53
C ALA A 34 12.41 -18.02 1.31
N THR A 35 13.47 -18.76 0.94
CA THR A 35 14.78 -18.67 1.58
C THR A 35 15.43 -17.30 1.40
N GLU A 36 15.41 -16.75 0.18
CA GLU A 36 16.01 -15.45 -0.09
C GLU A 36 15.21 -14.30 0.56
N ALA A 37 13.88 -14.38 0.55
CA ALA A 37 13.05 -13.42 1.28
C ALA A 37 13.37 -13.45 2.79
N TRP A 38 13.47 -14.64 3.38
CA TRP A 38 13.88 -14.80 4.78
C TRP A 38 15.27 -14.22 5.06
N ARG A 39 16.22 -14.39 4.14
CA ARG A 39 17.57 -13.83 4.24
C ARG A 39 17.53 -12.30 4.24
N LEU A 40 16.73 -11.71 3.36
CA LEU A 40 16.57 -10.26 3.25
C LEU A 40 15.90 -9.64 4.46
N LEU A 41 14.85 -10.28 4.98
CA LEU A 41 14.15 -9.78 6.16
C LEU A 41 15.03 -9.76 7.41
N ARG A 42 16.16 -10.45 7.45
CA ARG A 42 17.11 -10.40 8.57
C ARG A 42 18.13 -9.27 8.47
N ILE A 43 18.18 -8.56 7.35
CA ILE A 43 19.12 -7.46 7.13
C ILE A 43 18.58 -6.22 7.89
N PRO A 44 19.36 -5.62 8.81
CA PRO A 44 18.90 -4.48 9.61
C PRO A 44 18.41 -3.29 8.79
N GLU A 45 19.09 -2.97 7.69
CA GLU A 45 18.73 -1.88 6.79
C GLU A 45 17.37 -2.12 6.11
N ILE A 46 17.05 -3.38 5.80
CA ILE A 46 15.76 -3.78 5.25
C ILE A 46 14.66 -3.65 6.29
N GLN A 47 14.92 -4.07 7.53
CA GLN A 47 13.98 -3.90 8.63
C GLN A 47 13.70 -2.43 8.91
N HIS A 48 14.73 -1.59 8.91
CA HIS A 48 14.59 -0.16 9.05
C HIS A 48 13.70 0.42 7.95
N ARG A 49 13.99 0.08 6.68
CA ARG A 49 13.19 0.57 5.54
C ARG A 49 11.75 0.09 5.57
N ILE A 50 11.51 -1.16 5.97
CA ILE A 50 10.15 -1.70 6.17
C ILE A 50 9.41 -0.91 7.25
N SER A 51 10.08 -0.54 8.34
CA SER A 51 9.47 0.29 9.39
C SER A 51 9.07 1.67 8.88
N GLU A 52 9.93 2.33 8.11
CA GLU A 52 9.62 3.63 7.48
C GLU A 52 8.40 3.51 6.55
N LEU A 53 8.43 2.53 5.64
CA LEU A 53 7.34 2.28 4.69
C LEU A 53 6.01 1.96 5.38
N ARG A 54 6.03 1.31 6.54
CA ARG A 54 4.81 1.04 7.32
C ARG A 54 4.20 2.32 7.87
N VAL A 55 5.03 3.26 8.33
CA VAL A 55 4.57 4.58 8.80
C VAL A 55 4.00 5.37 7.62
N GLU A 56 4.71 5.40 6.49
CA GLU A 56 4.25 6.05 5.26
C GLU A 56 2.91 5.44 4.79
N HIS A 57 2.80 4.10 4.73
CA HIS A 57 1.59 3.40 4.34
C HIS A 57 0.42 3.70 5.29
N HIS A 58 0.65 3.72 6.60
CA HIS A 58 -0.39 4.06 7.56
C HIS A 58 -0.88 5.50 7.38
N GLN A 59 0.02 6.45 7.14
CA GLN A 59 -0.34 7.84 6.87
C GLN A 59 -1.17 7.98 5.59
N LEU A 60 -0.78 7.28 4.51
CA LEU A 60 -1.54 7.25 3.26
C LEU A 60 -2.97 6.73 3.46
N LEU A 61 -3.13 5.64 4.24
CA LEU A 61 -4.46 5.09 4.56
C LEU A 61 -5.30 6.09 5.35
N LEU A 62 -4.72 6.78 6.34
CA LEU A 62 -5.45 7.79 7.11
C LEU A 62 -5.89 8.98 6.26
N THR A 63 -5.03 9.47 5.38
CA THR A 63 -5.35 10.58 4.47
C THR A 63 -6.45 10.17 3.49
N GLY A 64 -6.29 9.03 2.82
CA GLY A 64 -7.30 8.53 1.87
C GLY A 64 -8.64 8.24 2.55
N HIS A 65 -8.64 7.75 3.79
CA HIS A 65 -9.88 7.55 4.54
C HIS A 65 -10.60 8.87 4.84
N LYS A 66 -9.87 9.94 5.16
CA LYS A 66 -10.45 11.27 5.39
C LYS A 66 -11.05 11.84 4.12
N GLU A 67 -10.35 11.73 2.99
CA GLU A 67 -10.84 12.20 1.69
C GLU A 67 -12.12 11.46 1.29
N LEU A 68 -12.14 10.12 1.40
CA LEU A 68 -13.33 9.31 1.12
C LEU A 68 -14.51 9.67 2.02
N LEU A 69 -14.26 9.95 3.31
CA LEU A 69 -15.32 10.40 4.23
C LEU A 69 -15.87 11.78 3.85
N GLN A 70 -15.03 12.70 3.40
CA GLN A 70 -15.47 14.02 2.94
C GLN A 70 -16.30 13.92 1.65
N GLU A 71 -15.87 13.11 0.69
CA GLU A 71 -16.62 12.86 -0.53
C GLU A 71 -17.97 12.19 -0.24
N ALA A 72 -17.99 11.16 0.63
CA ALA A 72 -19.21 10.49 1.04
C ALA A 72 -20.18 11.44 1.77
N ALA A 73 -19.67 12.32 2.63
CA ALA A 73 -20.47 13.36 3.28
C ALA A 73 -21.02 14.37 2.26
N GLY A 74 -20.21 14.80 1.29
CA GLY A 74 -20.63 15.68 0.21
C GLY A 74 -21.74 15.06 -0.64
N LEU A 75 -21.62 13.78 -1.00
CA LEU A 75 -22.67 13.02 -1.71
C LEU A 75 -23.92 12.81 -0.87
N ALA A 76 -23.80 12.59 0.44
CA ALA A 76 -24.95 12.44 1.32
C ALA A 76 -25.70 13.75 1.54
N MET A 77 -24.97 14.88 1.54
CA MET A 77 -25.53 16.24 1.65
C MET A 77 -25.94 16.81 0.28
N PHE A 78 -25.64 16.10 -0.81
CA PHE A 78 -26.06 16.47 -2.15
C PHE A 78 -27.58 16.29 -2.26
N ASP A 79 -28.30 17.41 -2.23
CA ASP A 79 -29.73 17.45 -2.49
C ASP A 79 -29.97 17.92 -3.94
N PRO A 80 -30.43 17.03 -4.84
CA PRO A 80 -30.70 17.38 -6.23
C PRO A 80 -31.77 18.48 -6.38
N VAL A 81 -32.61 18.68 -5.37
CA VAL A 81 -33.68 19.70 -5.39
C VAL A 81 -33.11 21.11 -5.29
N ASN A 82 -31.92 21.28 -4.68
CA ASN A 82 -31.25 22.58 -4.59
C ASN A 82 -30.42 22.96 -5.84
N MET A 83 -30.38 22.10 -6.86
CA MET A 83 -29.70 22.38 -8.14
C MET A 83 -30.62 22.97 -9.21
N PHE A 84 -31.94 22.98 -8.99
CA PHE A 84 -32.89 23.61 -9.89
C PHE A 84 -33.55 24.78 -9.16
N ASP A 85 -32.92 25.95 -9.25
CA ASP A 85 -33.59 27.23 -9.08
C ASP A 85 -34.74 27.32 -10.12
N GLU A 86 -35.72 28.20 -9.90
CA GLU A 86 -36.89 28.37 -10.79
C GLU A 86 -36.56 28.68 -12.27
N ASP A 87 -35.30 28.90 -12.60
CA ASP A 87 -34.82 29.23 -13.95
C ASP A 87 -34.32 28.04 -14.79
N GLY A 88 -34.12 26.84 -14.20
CA GLY A 88 -33.78 25.60 -14.94
C GLY A 88 -32.34 25.47 -15.44
#